data_AF-A0A3D2JSM0-F1
#
_entry.id   AF-A0A3D2JSM0-F1
#
_cell.length_a   1.000
_cell.length_b   1.000
_cell.length_c   1.000
_cell.angle_alpha   90.00
_cell.angle_beta   90.00
_cell.angle_gamma   90.00
#
_symmetry.space_group_name_H-M   'P 1'
#
loop_
_entity.id
_entity.type
_entity.pdbx_description
1 polymer ?
#
loop_
_entity_poly.entity_id
_entity_poly.type
_entity_poly.pdbx_seq_one_letter_code
_entity_poly.pdbx_strand_id
1 'polypeptide(L)'
;MPGAAVEPTVATPEPDANQAEVSAPLIPTTREQRYIDVDFSSALIDELLTTANIPIWDSNRPSVLVWMALQDETGNRSLMTADINNDIIELIQEFADRRGLPVLFPVLDFEDRRSLNEDLVWTLNEEAIRKASNRYGADSILTGRLHFTASGELVGLWQFLFQDEADVFDGFSTDLREYLHGPLARVTSQLASYFAIVPESATREMVQLRVDGVGSLQEYSSLLSYVSGLGLVESVSPAQLDGERLELRLGLVGDAQQLFELIALDRDLLPIEGVASDASDVLHYRWTR
;
A
#
# COMPACT_ATOMS: atom_id res chain seq x y z
N MET A 1 46.96 -6.90 -85.26
CA MET A 1 46.46 -7.83 -84.22
C MET A 1 44.96 -7.61 -84.12
N PRO A 2 44.15 -8.56 -84.66
CA PRO A 2 42.69 -8.56 -84.68
C PRO A 2 42.17 -9.05 -83.31
N GLY A 3 40.88 -9.09 -82.96
CA GLY A 3 39.65 -9.01 -83.73
C GLY A 3 38.46 -9.01 -82.76
N ALA A 4 37.41 -8.31 -83.17
CA ALA A 4 36.07 -8.44 -82.62
C ALA A 4 35.40 -9.72 -83.16
N ALA A 5 34.60 -10.40 -82.34
CA ALA A 5 33.59 -11.39 -82.74
C ALA A 5 32.54 -11.46 -81.61
N VAL A 6 31.35 -10.86 -81.77
CA VAL A 6 30.12 -11.38 -82.40
C VAL A 6 29.36 -12.37 -81.49
N GLU A 7 28.14 -11.97 -81.09
CA GLU A 7 27.12 -12.77 -80.38
C GLU A 7 26.74 -14.06 -81.16
N PRO A 8 26.08 -15.03 -80.48
CA PRO A 8 24.65 -15.11 -80.74
C PRO A 8 23.78 -15.44 -79.51
N THR A 9 22.60 -14.83 -79.52
CA THR A 9 21.38 -15.30 -78.85
C THR A 9 21.04 -16.75 -79.25
N VAL A 10 20.75 -17.59 -78.26
CA VAL A 10 20.00 -18.85 -78.44
C VAL A 10 18.78 -18.82 -77.54
N ALA A 11 17.62 -19.05 -78.15
CA ALA A 11 16.32 -19.14 -77.51
C ALA A 11 16.08 -20.51 -76.84
N THR A 12 15.55 -20.47 -75.61
CA THR A 12 14.51 -21.31 -74.92
C THR A 12 14.58 -22.86 -75.03
N PRO A 13 14.35 -23.62 -73.93
CA PRO A 13 13.00 -23.76 -73.35
C PRO A 13 12.94 -23.66 -71.80
N GLU A 14 11.79 -23.21 -71.30
CA GLU A 14 11.32 -23.49 -69.93
C GLU A 14 11.37 -25.00 -69.64
N PRO A 15 11.93 -25.43 -68.49
CA PRO A 15 11.56 -26.68 -67.87
C PRO A 15 10.61 -26.38 -66.70
N ASP A 16 9.34 -26.67 -66.96
CA ASP A 16 8.43 -27.38 -66.08
C ASP A 16 8.28 -26.90 -64.61
N ALA A 17 7.10 -26.35 -64.36
CA ALA A 17 6.54 -26.12 -63.06
C ALA A 17 6.33 -27.45 -62.31
N ASN A 18 7.28 -27.86 -61.47
CA ASN A 18 7.01 -28.55 -60.21
C ASN A 18 8.32 -28.89 -59.49
N GLN A 19 8.77 -27.99 -58.61
CA GLN A 19 9.56 -28.41 -57.47
C GLN A 19 8.79 -28.00 -56.23
N ALA A 20 8.20 -29.02 -55.60
CA ALA A 20 7.48 -28.91 -54.35
C ALA A 20 8.43 -28.33 -53.29
N GLU A 21 8.22 -27.07 -52.91
CA GLU A 21 8.70 -26.54 -51.65
C GLU A 21 8.03 -27.33 -50.53
N VAL A 22 8.75 -28.30 -49.98
CA VAL A 22 8.36 -29.01 -48.78
C VAL A 22 8.35 -27.98 -47.65
N SER A 23 7.18 -27.41 -47.39
CA SER A 23 6.92 -26.59 -46.22
C SER A 23 7.11 -27.47 -44.99
N ALA A 24 8.29 -27.39 -44.36
CA ALA A 24 8.49 -27.95 -43.04
C ALA A 24 7.49 -27.28 -42.07
N PRO A 25 6.73 -28.04 -41.27
CA PRO A 25 5.85 -27.42 -40.30
C PRO A 25 6.69 -26.65 -39.29
N LEU A 26 6.32 -25.38 -39.05
CA LEU A 26 6.82 -24.59 -37.92
C LEU A 26 6.42 -25.34 -36.65
N ILE A 27 7.35 -26.10 -36.07
CA ILE A 27 7.17 -26.66 -34.74
C ILE A 27 7.14 -25.45 -33.80
N PRO A 28 6.03 -25.17 -33.10
CA PRO A 28 6.08 -24.19 -32.03
C PRO A 28 7.07 -24.73 -31.00
N THR A 29 8.21 -24.07 -30.86
CA THR A 29 9.13 -24.33 -29.74
C THR A 29 8.47 -23.79 -28.49
N THR A 30 7.49 -24.53 -27.95
CA THR A 30 7.01 -24.31 -26.61
C THR A 30 8.18 -24.63 -25.69
N ARG A 31 8.95 -23.61 -25.30
CA ARG A 31 9.89 -23.75 -24.20
C ARG A 31 9.06 -24.12 -22.98
N GLU A 32 9.17 -25.36 -22.52
CA GLU A 32 8.66 -25.75 -21.22
C GLU A 32 9.33 -24.85 -20.16
N GLN A 33 8.63 -23.80 -19.73
CA GLN A 33 9.04 -23.03 -18.56
C GLN A 33 8.63 -23.84 -17.34
N ARG A 34 9.63 -24.42 -16.66
CA ARG A 34 9.44 -25.06 -15.36
C ARG A 34 9.43 -23.98 -14.30
N TYR A 35 8.31 -23.85 -13.61
CA TYR A 35 8.17 -22.98 -12.46
C TYR A 35 8.34 -23.81 -11.18
N ILE A 36 8.94 -23.19 -10.17
CA ILE A 36 8.93 -23.72 -8.80
C ILE A 36 8.01 -22.79 -8.03
N ASP A 37 6.99 -23.37 -7.43
CA ASP A 37 6.18 -22.68 -6.43
C ASP A 37 6.85 -22.84 -5.07
N VAL A 38 7.01 -21.75 -4.35
CA VAL A 38 7.67 -21.71 -3.03
C VAL A 38 6.77 -20.94 -2.09
N ASP A 39 6.16 -21.67 -1.17
CA ASP A 39 5.44 -21.10 -0.05
C ASP A 39 6.37 -20.89 1.15
N PHE A 40 6.28 -19.73 1.78
CA PHE A 40 6.99 -19.44 3.01
C PHE A 40 6.01 -19.36 4.19
N SER A 41 6.39 -19.97 5.31
CA SER A 41 5.63 -19.83 6.57
C SER A 41 5.91 -18.46 7.18
N SER A 42 4.87 -17.63 7.33
CA SER A 42 4.98 -16.31 7.98
C SER A 42 5.59 -16.41 9.37
N ALA A 43 5.09 -17.33 10.20
CA ALA A 43 5.58 -17.53 11.56
C ALA A 43 7.10 -17.84 11.63
N LEU A 44 7.65 -18.58 10.65
CA LEU A 44 9.08 -18.87 10.61
C LEU A 44 9.90 -17.66 10.12
N ILE A 45 9.33 -16.84 9.24
CA ILE A 45 9.95 -15.57 8.83
C ILE A 45 9.98 -14.62 10.03
N ASP A 46 8.87 -14.49 10.75
CA ASP A 46 8.76 -13.60 11.91
C ASP A 46 9.71 -14.02 13.02
N GLU A 47 9.86 -15.32 13.27
CA GLU A 47 10.85 -15.86 14.22
C GLU A 47 12.29 -15.56 13.78
N LEU A 48 12.59 -15.67 12.48
CA LEU A 48 13.92 -15.34 11.93
C LEU A 48 14.23 -13.85 12.09
N LEU A 49 13.28 -12.98 11.77
CA LEU A 49 13.42 -11.52 11.91
C LEU A 49 13.57 -11.12 13.38
N THR A 50 12.76 -11.72 14.25
CA THR A 50 12.84 -11.55 15.70
C THR A 50 14.21 -11.96 16.24
N THR A 51 14.72 -13.14 15.84
CA THR A 51 16.04 -13.64 16.25
C THR A 51 17.18 -12.75 15.75
N ALA A 52 17.00 -12.12 14.58
CA ALA A 52 17.94 -11.15 14.03
C ALA A 52 17.78 -9.74 14.60
N ASN A 53 16.83 -9.53 15.53
CA ASN A 53 16.45 -8.24 16.09
C ASN A 53 16.12 -7.18 15.01
N ILE A 54 15.47 -7.63 13.93
CA ILE A 54 14.99 -6.78 12.85
C ILE A 54 13.56 -6.34 13.20
N PRO A 55 13.24 -5.03 13.18
CA PRO A 55 11.88 -4.55 13.43
C PRO A 55 10.87 -5.15 12.44
N ILE A 56 9.73 -5.59 12.94
CA ILE A 56 8.66 -6.20 12.13
C ILE A 56 7.49 -5.21 12.06
N TRP A 57 7.09 -4.85 10.84
CA TRP A 57 5.84 -4.14 10.59
C TRP A 57 4.75 -5.14 10.24
N ASP A 58 3.80 -5.30 11.17
CA ASP A 58 2.73 -6.29 11.12
C ASP A 58 1.81 -6.12 9.89
N SER A 59 0.93 -7.10 9.71
CA SER A 59 -0.12 -7.18 8.70
C SER A 59 -1.18 -6.07 8.83
N ASN A 60 -1.46 -5.61 10.04
CA ASN A 60 -2.36 -4.47 10.27
C ASN A 60 -1.62 -3.15 10.01
N ARG A 61 -1.79 -2.63 8.79
CA ARG A 61 -1.01 -1.50 8.27
C ARG A 61 -1.90 -0.28 8.06
N PRO A 62 -1.45 0.92 8.50
CA PRO A 62 -2.18 2.16 8.28
C PRO A 62 -2.35 2.46 6.80
N SER A 63 -3.56 2.87 6.45
CA SER A 63 -3.93 3.31 5.11
C SER A 63 -3.44 4.74 4.83
N VAL A 64 -3.06 4.99 3.57
CA VAL A 64 -2.61 6.30 3.08
C VAL A 64 -3.54 6.79 1.98
N LEU A 65 -4.26 7.88 2.21
CA LEU A 65 -5.04 8.56 1.16
C LEU A 65 -4.14 9.50 0.36
N VAL A 66 -4.09 9.32 -0.96
CA VAL A 66 -3.24 10.12 -1.85
C VAL A 66 -4.06 11.17 -2.59
N TRP A 67 -3.81 12.44 -2.29
CA TRP A 67 -4.26 13.58 -3.09
C TRP A 67 -3.11 14.09 -3.96
N MET A 68 -3.40 14.45 -5.21
CA MET A 68 -2.36 15.01 -6.07
C MET A 68 -2.90 16.06 -7.03
N ALA A 69 -2.16 17.16 -7.16
CA ALA A 69 -2.36 18.15 -8.21
C ALA A 69 -1.20 18.10 -9.22
N LEU A 70 -1.53 18.13 -10.49
CA LEU A 70 -0.57 18.08 -11.60
C LEU A 70 -0.60 19.41 -12.34
N GLN A 71 0.57 19.92 -12.72
CA GLN A 71 0.71 21.06 -13.60
C GLN A 71 1.48 20.67 -14.85
N ASP A 72 0.84 20.82 -16.01
CA ASP A 72 1.47 20.55 -17.30
C ASP A 72 2.49 21.64 -17.70
N GLU A 73 3.22 21.39 -18.79
CA GLU A 73 4.25 22.30 -19.32
C GLU A 73 3.66 23.66 -19.77
N THR A 74 2.36 23.71 -20.07
CA THR A 74 1.66 24.94 -20.46
C THR A 74 1.13 25.72 -19.26
N GLY A 75 1.28 25.17 -18.05
CA GLY A 75 0.89 25.77 -16.78
C GLY A 75 -0.51 25.43 -16.31
N ASN A 76 -1.27 24.59 -17.04
CA ASN A 76 -2.61 24.20 -16.60
C ASN A 76 -2.51 23.26 -15.41
N ARG A 77 -3.34 23.51 -14.40
CA ARG A 77 -3.45 22.68 -13.20
C ARG A 77 -4.67 21.79 -13.28
N SER A 78 -4.53 20.57 -12.79
CA SER A 78 -5.62 19.62 -12.65
C SER A 78 -5.37 18.71 -11.44
N LEU A 79 -6.45 18.15 -10.88
CA LEU A 79 -6.33 17.07 -9.91
C LEU A 79 -6.02 15.75 -10.62
N MET A 80 -5.20 14.93 -9.99
CA MET A 80 -4.91 13.57 -10.47
C MET A 80 -6.20 12.75 -10.46
N THR A 81 -6.59 12.22 -11.62
CA THR A 81 -7.78 11.37 -11.78
C THR A 81 -7.39 10.05 -12.41
N ALA A 82 -8.12 8.97 -12.10
CA ALA A 82 -7.84 7.66 -12.67
C ALA A 82 -8.00 7.62 -14.20
N ASP A 83 -8.92 8.41 -14.75
CA ASP A 83 -9.18 8.43 -16.19
C ASP A 83 -8.05 9.08 -17.01
N ILE A 84 -7.38 10.09 -16.43
CA ILE A 84 -6.37 10.90 -17.14
C ILE A 84 -4.95 10.48 -16.77
N ASN A 85 -4.73 10.07 -15.52
CA ASN A 85 -3.40 9.87 -14.93
C ASN A 85 -3.17 8.43 -14.49
N ASN A 86 -3.73 7.47 -15.24
CA ASN A 86 -3.65 6.05 -14.95
C ASN A 86 -2.20 5.58 -14.73
N ASP A 87 -1.25 6.05 -15.55
CA ASP A 87 0.17 5.70 -15.42
C ASP A 87 0.76 6.07 -14.04
N ILE A 88 0.38 7.23 -13.48
CA ILE A 88 0.84 7.65 -12.14
C ILE A 88 0.22 6.75 -11.08
N ILE A 89 -1.07 6.46 -11.18
CA ILE A 89 -1.79 5.60 -10.23
C ILE A 89 -1.22 4.18 -10.25
N GLU A 90 -0.99 3.60 -11.43
CA GLU A 90 -0.39 2.27 -11.57
C GLU A 90 1.00 2.20 -10.94
N LEU A 91 1.83 3.24 -11.11
CA LEU A 91 3.15 3.29 -10.48
C LEU A 91 3.07 3.37 -8.94
N ILE A 92 2.13 4.16 -8.41
CA ILE A 92 1.90 4.24 -6.97
C ILE A 92 1.38 2.90 -6.43
N GLN A 93 0.41 2.27 -7.12
CA GLN A 93 -0.14 0.97 -6.76
C GLN A 93 0.91 -0.13 -6.82
N GLU A 94 1.74 -0.17 -7.87
CA GLU A 94 2.82 -1.15 -7.99
C GLU A 94 3.83 -1.02 -6.84
N PHE A 95 4.18 0.21 -6.46
CA PHE A 95 5.02 0.45 -5.30
C PHE A 95 4.33 -0.02 -4.01
N ALA A 96 3.06 0.37 -3.84
CA ALA A 96 2.24 0.05 -2.68
C ALA A 96 2.11 -1.45 -2.47
N ASP A 97 1.80 -2.22 -3.52
CA ASP A 97 1.69 -3.68 -3.48
C ASP A 97 3.02 -4.34 -3.12
N ARG A 98 4.13 -3.89 -3.74
CA ARG A 98 5.47 -4.42 -3.46
C ARG A 98 5.93 -4.17 -2.02
N ARG A 99 5.51 -3.06 -1.42
CA ARG A 99 5.90 -2.66 -0.06
C ARG A 99 4.83 -3.01 0.98
N GLY A 100 3.67 -3.48 0.53
CA GLY A 100 2.47 -3.72 1.33
C GLY A 100 1.96 -2.45 2.03
N LEU A 101 1.94 -1.32 1.34
CA LEU A 101 1.37 -0.07 1.84
C LEU A 101 -0.09 0.04 1.35
N PRO A 102 -1.12 0.02 2.21
CA PRO A 102 -2.49 0.21 1.76
C PRO A 102 -2.70 1.65 1.27
N VAL A 103 -2.88 1.84 -0.03
CA VAL A 103 -3.10 3.16 -0.64
C VAL A 103 -4.54 3.32 -1.09
N LEU A 104 -5.13 4.45 -0.73
CA LEU A 104 -6.47 4.87 -1.14
C LEU A 104 -6.36 6.08 -2.06
N PHE A 105 -7.25 6.15 -3.04
CA PHE A 105 -7.40 7.31 -3.92
C PHE A 105 -8.80 7.90 -3.79
N PRO A 106 -8.94 9.24 -3.81
CA PRO A 106 -10.24 9.87 -3.80
C PRO A 106 -11.01 9.56 -5.08
N VAL A 107 -12.32 9.42 -4.96
CA VAL A 107 -13.21 9.20 -6.12
C VAL A 107 -13.43 10.50 -6.92
N LEU A 108 -13.11 11.65 -6.32
CA LEU A 108 -13.19 12.98 -6.94
C LEU A 108 -14.60 13.28 -7.48
N ASP A 109 -15.61 12.95 -6.69
CA ASP A 109 -17.00 13.26 -6.98
C ASP A 109 -17.30 14.77 -6.81
N PHE A 110 -18.58 15.14 -6.93
CA PHE A 110 -18.98 16.55 -6.80
C PHE A 110 -18.69 17.14 -5.41
N GLU A 111 -18.82 16.35 -4.34
CA GLU A 111 -18.55 16.81 -2.97
C GLU A 111 -17.05 17.02 -2.75
N ASP A 112 -16.22 16.10 -3.24
CA ASP A 112 -14.76 16.24 -3.19
C ASP A 112 -14.31 17.51 -3.93
N ARG A 113 -14.76 17.70 -5.18
CA ARG A 113 -14.37 18.87 -6.00
C ARG A 113 -14.87 20.19 -5.44
N ARG A 114 -15.98 20.18 -4.70
CA ARG A 114 -16.53 21.38 -4.04
C ARG A 114 -15.75 21.72 -2.77
N SER A 115 -15.31 20.72 -2.02
CA SER A 115 -14.61 20.89 -0.74
C SER A 115 -13.12 21.13 -0.91
N LEU A 116 -12.51 20.53 -1.93
CA LEU A 116 -11.08 20.57 -2.21
C LEU A 116 -10.84 20.71 -3.72
N ASN A 117 -10.59 21.94 -4.16
CA ASN A 117 -10.24 22.23 -5.56
C ASN A 117 -8.73 22.07 -5.82
N GLU A 118 -8.35 22.12 -7.10
CA GLU A 118 -6.97 21.98 -7.56
C GLU A 118 -6.00 23.00 -6.96
N ASP A 119 -6.44 24.24 -6.71
CA ASP A 119 -5.58 25.29 -6.14
C ASP A 119 -5.30 25.04 -4.65
N LEU A 120 -6.28 24.53 -3.89
CA LEU A 120 -6.10 24.15 -2.49
C LEU A 120 -5.13 22.97 -2.35
N VAL A 121 -5.22 21.97 -3.24
CA VAL A 121 -4.24 20.87 -3.30
C VAL A 121 -2.87 21.40 -3.73
N TRP A 122 -2.81 22.27 -4.74
CA TRP A 122 -1.55 22.86 -5.22
C TRP A 122 -0.83 23.70 -4.17
N THR A 123 -1.58 24.37 -3.29
CA THR A 123 -1.04 25.16 -2.19
C THR A 123 -0.78 24.33 -0.92
N LEU A 124 -1.09 23.02 -0.95
CA LEU A 124 -0.98 22.10 0.19
C LEU A 124 -1.73 22.65 1.42
N ASN A 125 -2.98 23.10 1.21
CA ASN A 125 -3.80 23.65 2.28
C ASN A 125 -4.25 22.54 3.25
N GLU A 126 -3.53 22.41 4.36
CA GLU A 126 -3.72 21.32 5.34
C GLU A 126 -5.16 21.21 5.85
N GLU A 127 -5.79 22.33 6.23
CA GLU A 127 -7.15 22.32 6.79
C GLU A 127 -8.18 21.79 5.78
N ALA A 128 -8.12 22.27 4.54
CA ALA A 128 -9.01 21.80 3.47
C ALA A 128 -8.77 20.32 3.15
N ILE A 129 -7.49 19.89 3.09
CA ILE A 129 -7.10 18.51 2.82
C ILE A 129 -7.61 17.58 3.92
N ARG A 130 -7.37 17.90 5.20
CA ARG A 130 -7.87 17.09 6.34
C ARG A 130 -9.38 16.98 6.29
N LYS A 131 -10.08 18.11 6.09
CA LYS A 131 -11.54 18.14 6.03
C LYS A 131 -12.12 17.27 4.91
N ALA A 132 -11.55 17.33 3.71
CA ALA A 132 -11.99 16.51 2.59
C ALA A 132 -11.65 15.02 2.79
N SER A 133 -10.52 14.73 3.43
CA SER A 133 -10.04 13.36 3.67
C SER A 133 -10.85 12.60 4.73
N ASN A 134 -11.49 13.31 5.67
CA ASN A 134 -12.27 12.71 6.77
C ASN A 134 -13.27 11.65 6.31
N ARG A 135 -13.90 11.83 5.14
CA ARG A 135 -14.92 10.91 4.63
C ARG A 135 -14.37 9.56 4.16
N TYR A 136 -13.09 9.51 3.82
CA TYR A 136 -12.41 8.28 3.39
C TYR A 136 -11.94 7.45 4.57
N GLY A 137 -11.80 8.09 5.75
CA GLY A 137 -11.30 7.44 6.95
C GLY A 137 -9.97 6.76 6.69
N ALA A 138 -9.02 7.44 6.05
CA ALA A 138 -7.65 6.95 5.97
C ALA A 138 -6.89 7.32 7.25
N ASP A 139 -5.90 6.52 7.62
CA ASP A 139 -5.11 6.72 8.85
C ASP A 139 -4.05 7.80 8.66
N SER A 140 -3.68 8.08 7.40
CA SER A 140 -2.76 9.14 7.01
C SER A 140 -3.11 9.68 5.63
N ILE A 141 -2.59 10.87 5.33
CA ILE A 141 -2.86 11.58 4.08
C ILE A 141 -1.54 12.00 3.44
N LEU A 142 -1.32 11.62 2.19
CA LEU A 142 -0.20 12.09 1.38
C LEU A 142 -0.73 13.01 0.28
N THR A 143 -0.34 14.28 0.32
CA THR A 143 -0.71 15.26 -0.69
C THR A 143 0.51 15.65 -1.50
N GLY A 144 0.46 15.50 -2.82
CA GLY A 144 1.52 15.90 -3.74
C GLY A 144 1.10 17.00 -4.69
N ARG A 145 2.04 17.84 -5.08
CA ARG A 145 1.94 18.60 -6.33
C ARG A 145 3.11 18.27 -7.22
N LEU A 146 2.84 18.02 -8.50
CA LEU A 146 3.85 17.67 -9.50
C LEU A 146 3.77 18.64 -10.67
N HIS A 147 4.90 19.24 -11.00
CA HIS A 147 5.07 20.12 -12.14
C HIS A 147 5.93 19.43 -13.20
N PHE A 148 5.39 19.32 -14.41
CA PHE A 148 6.12 18.89 -15.60
C PHE A 148 6.72 20.14 -16.25
N THR A 149 8.04 20.28 -16.19
CA THR A 149 8.73 21.43 -16.80
C THR A 149 8.89 21.24 -18.30
N ALA A 150 9.01 22.34 -19.04
CA ALA A 150 9.34 22.30 -20.47
C ALA A 150 10.74 21.73 -20.77
N SER A 151 11.61 21.59 -19.75
CA SER A 151 12.91 20.90 -19.85
C SER A 151 12.80 19.37 -19.74
N GLY A 152 11.62 18.83 -19.46
CA GLY A 152 11.39 17.41 -19.22
C GLY A 152 11.71 16.96 -17.79
N GLU A 153 11.86 17.90 -16.86
CA GLU A 153 12.06 17.62 -15.43
C GLU A 153 10.70 17.58 -14.72
N LEU A 154 10.62 16.69 -13.74
CA LEU A 154 9.50 16.57 -12.81
C LEU A 154 9.96 17.20 -11.51
N VAL A 155 9.26 18.25 -11.07
CA VAL A 155 9.53 18.90 -9.80
C VAL A 155 8.27 18.84 -8.97
N GLY A 156 8.36 18.46 -7.71
CA GLY A 156 7.18 18.47 -6.88
C GLY A 156 7.46 18.63 -5.41
N LEU A 157 6.38 18.92 -4.70
CA LEU A 157 6.35 19.17 -3.27
C LEU A 157 5.25 18.31 -2.68
N TRP A 158 5.58 17.64 -1.59
CA TRP A 158 4.70 16.71 -0.91
C TRP A 158 4.50 17.15 0.53
N GLN A 159 3.31 16.89 1.03
CA GLN A 159 2.94 17.02 2.43
C GLN A 159 2.37 15.68 2.90
N PHE A 160 2.96 15.12 3.94
CA PHE A 160 2.48 13.93 4.60
C PHE A 160 1.88 14.32 5.95
N LEU A 161 0.58 14.05 6.11
CA LEU A 161 -0.17 14.27 7.34
C LEU A 161 -0.37 12.92 8.01
N PHE A 162 0.18 12.79 9.21
CA PHE A 162 0.03 11.60 10.03
C PHE A 162 -0.05 12.05 11.49
N GLN A 163 -1.07 11.56 12.21
CA GLN A 163 -1.45 12.13 13.50
C GLN A 163 -1.71 13.66 13.35
N ASP A 164 -1.29 14.43 14.34
CA ASP A 164 -1.35 15.89 14.35
C ASP A 164 -0.10 16.55 13.73
N GLU A 165 0.75 15.77 13.06
CA GLU A 165 1.98 16.26 12.43
C GLU A 165 1.82 16.39 10.91
N ALA A 166 2.56 17.34 10.34
CA ALA A 166 2.68 17.58 8.91
C ALA A 166 4.16 17.64 8.52
N ASP A 167 4.62 16.67 7.75
CA ASP A 167 5.97 16.67 7.17
C ASP A 167 5.91 17.14 5.71
N VAL A 168 6.80 18.05 5.32
CA VAL A 168 6.84 18.62 3.97
C VAL A 168 8.20 18.38 3.36
N PHE A 169 8.21 17.81 2.16
CA PHE A 169 9.43 17.46 1.46
C PHE A 169 9.28 17.63 -0.05
N ASP A 170 10.36 18.03 -0.70
CA ASP A 170 10.43 18.19 -2.15
C ASP A 170 11.24 17.09 -2.81
N GLY A 171 11.15 17.05 -4.13
CA GLY A 171 11.98 16.20 -4.96
C GLY A 171 11.97 16.67 -6.40
N PHE A 172 12.93 16.16 -7.17
CA PHE A 172 12.96 16.32 -8.61
C PHE A 172 13.58 15.09 -9.28
N SER A 173 13.16 14.80 -10.51
CA SER A 173 13.75 13.76 -11.36
C SER A 173 13.34 14.00 -12.82
N THR A 174 14.00 13.34 -13.76
CA THR A 174 13.56 13.26 -15.17
C THR A 174 12.76 12.00 -15.47
N ASP A 175 12.72 11.03 -14.54
CA ASP A 175 11.95 9.79 -14.65
C ASP A 175 10.82 9.75 -13.63
N LEU A 176 9.60 9.46 -14.10
CA LEU A 176 8.39 9.47 -13.27
C LEU A 176 8.39 8.37 -12.21
N ARG A 177 8.90 7.17 -12.54
CA ARG A 177 8.92 6.04 -11.61
C ARG A 177 9.94 6.30 -10.50
N GLU A 178 11.13 6.77 -10.85
CA GLU A 178 12.16 7.17 -9.89
C GLU A 178 11.65 8.32 -9.01
N TYR A 179 11.00 9.32 -9.61
CA TYR A 179 10.40 10.45 -8.89
C TYR A 179 9.44 9.98 -7.80
N LEU A 180 8.44 9.15 -8.16
CA LEU A 180 7.39 8.71 -7.23
C LEU A 180 7.94 7.80 -6.13
N HIS A 181 8.99 7.03 -6.40
CA HIS A 181 9.58 6.12 -5.42
C HIS A 181 10.09 6.85 -4.17
N GLY A 182 10.71 8.04 -4.32
CA GLY A 182 11.27 8.79 -3.20
C GLY A 182 10.25 9.17 -2.11
N PRO A 183 9.21 9.96 -2.44
CA PRO A 183 8.10 10.30 -1.56
C PRO A 183 7.43 9.08 -0.91
N LEU A 184 7.09 8.07 -1.70
CA LEU A 184 6.40 6.88 -1.21
C LEU A 184 7.30 6.07 -0.26
N ALA A 185 8.58 5.92 -0.57
CA ALA A 185 9.53 5.24 0.29
C ALA A 185 9.73 5.96 1.62
N ARG A 186 9.73 7.31 1.61
CA ARG A 186 9.80 8.11 2.83
C ARG A 186 8.59 7.86 3.73
N VAL A 187 7.38 8.00 3.19
CA VAL A 187 6.13 7.76 3.93
C VAL A 187 6.07 6.33 4.47
N THR A 188 6.37 5.34 3.62
CA THR A 188 6.42 3.93 4.00
C THR A 188 7.40 3.70 5.15
N SER A 189 8.59 4.29 5.08
CA SER A 189 9.61 4.11 6.12
C SER A 189 9.22 4.79 7.43
N GLN A 190 8.57 5.95 7.38
CA GLN A 190 8.06 6.64 8.56
C GLN A 190 6.97 5.82 9.27
N LEU A 191 5.97 5.34 8.52
CA LEU A 191 4.91 4.48 9.07
C LEU A 191 5.48 3.16 9.59
N ALA A 192 6.35 2.51 8.81
CA ALA A 192 7.03 1.29 9.25
C ALA A 192 7.79 1.52 10.55
N SER A 193 8.51 2.64 10.68
CA SER A 193 9.31 2.91 11.88
C SER A 193 8.43 3.19 13.10
N TYR A 194 7.27 3.81 12.90
CA TYR A 194 6.32 4.12 13.97
C TYR A 194 5.59 2.88 14.49
N PHE A 195 5.13 2.01 13.59
CA PHE A 195 4.36 0.81 13.93
C PHE A 195 5.19 -0.46 14.08
N ALA A 196 6.50 -0.44 13.78
CA ALA A 196 7.33 -1.64 13.87
C ALA A 196 7.58 -2.05 15.32
N ILE A 197 7.53 -3.36 15.52
CA ILE A 197 7.74 -4.00 16.82
C ILE A 197 9.18 -4.52 16.85
N VAL A 198 9.91 -4.18 17.92
CA VAL A 198 11.28 -4.65 18.17
C VAL A 198 11.28 -5.54 19.41
N PRO A 199 11.22 -6.88 19.26
CA PRO A 199 10.91 -7.78 20.36
C PRO A 199 11.88 -7.74 21.54
N GLU A 200 13.17 -7.49 21.29
CA GLU A 200 14.20 -7.50 22.35
C GLU A 200 14.15 -6.23 23.22
N SER A 201 13.72 -5.11 22.65
CA SER A 201 13.63 -3.81 23.34
C SER A 201 12.21 -3.47 23.81
N ALA A 202 11.22 -4.23 23.36
CA ALA A 202 9.82 -4.00 23.71
C ALA A 202 9.57 -4.29 25.20
N THR A 203 8.81 -3.41 25.83
CA THR A 203 8.23 -3.65 27.15
C THR A 203 7.30 -4.86 27.08
N ARG A 204 7.26 -5.68 28.13
CA ARG A 204 6.25 -6.73 28.26
C ARG A 204 5.24 -6.33 29.31
N GLU A 205 4.00 -6.19 28.89
CA GLU A 205 2.89 -5.76 29.74
C GLU A 205 1.73 -6.76 29.67
N MET A 206 1.01 -6.91 30.78
CA MET A 206 -0.23 -7.68 30.81
C MET A 206 -1.40 -6.71 30.87
N VAL A 207 -2.21 -6.67 29.81
CA VAL A 207 -3.35 -5.77 29.69
C VAL A 207 -4.65 -6.55 29.75
N GLN A 208 -5.68 -5.99 30.40
CA GLN A 208 -7.02 -6.54 30.36
C GLN A 208 -7.81 -5.89 29.22
N LEU A 209 -8.38 -6.70 28.33
CA LEU A 209 -9.24 -6.24 27.25
C LEU A 209 -10.67 -6.70 27.54
N ARG A 210 -11.57 -5.75 27.78
CA ARG A 210 -13.01 -5.99 27.90
C ARG A 210 -13.68 -5.66 26.58
N VAL A 211 -14.45 -6.61 26.05
CA VAL A 211 -15.18 -6.46 24.79
C VAL A 211 -16.67 -6.74 25.03
N ASP A 212 -17.50 -5.76 24.67
CA ASP A 212 -18.96 -5.89 24.66
C ASP A 212 -19.47 -6.26 23.25
N GLY A 213 -20.60 -6.95 23.17
CA GLY A 213 -21.28 -7.26 21.91
C GLY A 213 -20.90 -8.61 21.29
N VAL A 214 -20.42 -9.55 22.09
CA VAL A 214 -20.06 -10.91 21.65
C VAL A 214 -21.19 -11.87 22.06
N GLY A 215 -22.20 -11.99 21.21
CA GLY A 215 -23.41 -12.78 21.46
C GLY A 215 -23.39 -14.20 20.87
N SER A 216 -22.48 -14.50 19.94
CA SER A 216 -22.39 -15.81 19.29
C SER A 216 -21.03 -16.50 19.44
N LEU A 217 -21.01 -17.84 19.29
CA LEU A 217 -19.76 -18.60 19.27
C LEU A 217 -18.89 -18.21 18.07
N GLN A 218 -19.51 -17.83 16.96
CA GLN A 218 -18.82 -17.35 15.76
C GLN A 218 -18.11 -16.03 16.05
N GLU A 219 -18.81 -15.03 16.60
CA GLU A 219 -18.21 -13.75 17.03
C GLU A 219 -17.08 -13.96 18.03
N TYR A 220 -17.25 -14.86 18.99
CA TYR A 220 -16.20 -15.21 19.95
C TYR A 220 -14.94 -15.71 19.23
N SER A 221 -15.09 -16.66 18.30
CA SER A 221 -13.96 -17.21 17.55
C SER A 221 -13.30 -16.15 16.67
N SER A 222 -14.08 -15.27 16.03
CA SER A 222 -13.59 -14.19 15.19
C SER A 222 -12.83 -13.14 16.00
N LEU A 223 -13.34 -12.76 17.17
CA LEU A 223 -12.67 -11.84 18.09
C LEU A 223 -11.35 -12.44 18.59
N LEU A 224 -11.35 -13.72 19.00
CA LEU A 224 -10.14 -14.38 19.47
C LEU A 224 -9.08 -14.45 18.35
N SER A 225 -9.48 -14.84 17.15
CA SER A 225 -8.59 -14.85 15.97
C SER A 225 -8.05 -13.47 15.64
N TYR A 226 -8.91 -12.44 15.67
CA TYR A 226 -8.52 -11.05 15.44
C TYR A 226 -7.47 -10.59 16.48
N VAL A 227 -7.77 -10.70 17.77
CA VAL A 227 -6.86 -10.24 18.83
C VAL A 227 -5.55 -11.04 18.83
N SER A 228 -5.60 -12.35 18.58
CA SER A 228 -4.38 -13.17 18.46
C SER A 228 -3.55 -12.88 17.21
N GLY A 229 -4.17 -12.27 16.19
CA GLY A 229 -3.51 -11.90 14.95
C GLY A 229 -2.82 -10.54 15.00
N LEU A 230 -3.06 -9.75 16.05
CA LEU A 230 -2.36 -8.49 16.27
C LEU A 230 -0.90 -8.78 16.65
N GLY A 231 0.05 -8.24 15.91
CA GLY A 231 1.49 -8.51 16.09
C GLY A 231 2.05 -8.10 17.45
N LEU A 232 1.37 -7.21 18.18
CA LEU A 232 1.72 -6.84 19.56
C LEU A 232 1.33 -7.90 20.59
N VAL A 233 0.44 -8.84 20.25
CA VAL A 233 -0.14 -9.79 21.20
C VAL A 233 0.63 -11.11 21.18
N GLU A 234 1.39 -11.37 22.24
CA GLU A 234 2.14 -12.63 22.44
C GLU A 234 1.23 -13.77 22.90
N SER A 235 0.25 -13.45 23.74
CA SER A 235 -0.69 -14.45 24.27
C SER A 235 -2.05 -13.86 24.58
N VAL A 236 -3.09 -14.66 24.38
CA VAL A 236 -4.47 -14.33 24.73
C VAL A 236 -5.02 -15.40 25.64
N SER A 237 -5.59 -15.00 26.77
CA SER A 237 -6.29 -15.92 27.68
C SER A 237 -7.66 -15.36 28.08
N PRO A 238 -8.75 -16.11 27.93
CA PRO A 238 -10.06 -15.68 28.42
C PRO A 238 -10.06 -15.67 29.95
N ALA A 239 -10.45 -14.54 30.53
CA ALA A 239 -10.54 -14.36 31.97
C ALA A 239 -11.97 -14.56 32.48
N GLN A 240 -12.95 -13.96 31.81
CA GLN A 240 -14.35 -14.01 32.22
C GLN A 240 -15.27 -13.87 30.99
N LEU A 241 -16.43 -14.54 31.04
CA LEU A 241 -17.53 -14.36 30.09
C LEU A 241 -18.80 -14.12 30.91
N ASP A 242 -19.48 -13.00 30.66
CA ASP A 242 -20.73 -12.62 31.32
C ASP A 242 -21.72 -12.07 30.28
N GLY A 243 -22.73 -12.87 29.91
CA GLY A 243 -23.67 -12.52 28.85
C GLY A 243 -22.95 -12.28 27.52
N GLU A 244 -23.06 -11.06 26.99
CA GLU A 244 -22.43 -10.61 25.74
C GLU A 244 -21.09 -9.89 25.98
N ARG A 245 -20.55 -9.97 27.19
CA ARG A 245 -19.27 -9.35 27.58
C ARG A 245 -18.20 -10.41 27.76
N LEU A 246 -17.09 -10.23 27.06
CA LEU A 246 -15.89 -11.06 27.17
C LEU A 246 -14.75 -10.24 27.78
N GLU A 247 -14.08 -10.80 28.78
CA GLU A 247 -12.84 -10.26 29.31
C GLU A 247 -11.68 -11.18 28.94
N LEU A 248 -10.67 -10.59 28.32
CA LEU A 248 -9.44 -11.23 27.88
C LEU A 248 -8.27 -10.64 28.68
N ARG A 249 -7.29 -11.48 29.00
CA ARG A 249 -5.95 -11.06 29.43
C ARG A 249 -4.99 -11.26 28.28
N LEU A 250 -4.32 -10.18 27.90
CA LEU A 250 -3.38 -10.13 26.81
C LEU A 250 -1.97 -9.98 27.38
N GLY A 251 -1.05 -10.83 26.93
CA GLY A 251 0.38 -10.56 27.08
C GLY A 251 0.88 -9.83 25.86
N LEU A 252 1.48 -8.65 26.04
CA LEU A 252 1.91 -7.78 24.96
C LEU A 252 3.43 -7.71 24.84
N VAL A 253 3.91 -7.57 23.60
CA VAL A 253 5.28 -7.17 23.23
C VAL A 253 5.23 -5.70 22.82
N GLY A 254 5.05 -4.83 23.81
CA GLY A 254 4.79 -3.40 23.67
C GLY A 254 4.04 -2.89 24.90
N ASP A 255 3.43 -1.72 24.76
CA ASP A 255 2.58 -1.14 25.80
C ASP A 255 1.09 -1.06 25.37
N ALA A 256 0.23 -0.74 26.34
CA ALA A 256 -1.21 -0.59 26.11
C ALA A 256 -1.56 0.51 25.09
N GLN A 257 -0.74 1.55 24.94
CA GLN A 257 -0.97 2.66 24.01
C GLN A 257 -0.74 2.20 22.57
N GLN A 258 0.36 1.47 22.31
CA GLN A 258 0.62 0.87 21.00
C GLN A 258 -0.47 -0.12 20.60
N LEU A 259 -1.00 -0.91 21.56
CA LEU A 259 -2.13 -1.79 21.30
C LEU A 259 -3.39 -1.01 20.90
N PHE A 260 -3.69 0.08 21.62
CA PHE A 260 -4.82 0.96 21.28
C PHE A 260 -4.69 1.52 19.85
N GLU A 261 -3.51 2.03 19.49
CA GLU A 261 -3.23 2.57 18.16
C GLU A 261 -3.37 1.52 17.06
N LEU A 262 -2.85 0.30 17.30
CA LEU A 262 -2.97 -0.81 16.34
C LEU A 262 -4.43 -1.21 16.14
N ILE A 263 -5.21 -1.35 17.22
CA ILE A 263 -6.65 -1.69 17.14
C ILE A 263 -7.43 -0.62 16.37
N ALA A 264 -7.06 0.66 16.51
CA ALA A 264 -7.74 1.77 15.86
C ALA A 264 -7.65 1.73 14.32
N LEU A 265 -6.64 1.06 13.75
CA LEU A 265 -6.45 0.91 12.31
C LEU A 265 -7.55 0.04 11.66
N ASP A 266 -7.87 -1.11 12.26
CA ASP A 266 -8.81 -2.10 11.68
C ASP A 266 -10.28 -1.75 11.92
N ARG A 267 -10.59 -0.96 12.96
CA ARG A 267 -11.95 -0.50 13.33
C ARG A 267 -12.97 -1.60 13.65
N ASP A 268 -12.55 -2.85 13.72
CA ASP A 268 -13.37 -4.00 14.17
C ASP A 268 -13.71 -3.92 15.67
N LEU A 269 -12.88 -3.21 16.45
CA LEU A 269 -13.13 -2.87 17.85
C LEU A 269 -13.22 -1.35 18.00
N LEU A 270 -14.39 -0.87 18.42
CA LEU A 270 -14.59 0.55 18.71
C LEU A 270 -14.45 0.83 20.21
N PRO A 271 -13.61 1.80 20.63
CA PRO A 271 -13.46 2.11 22.04
C PRO A 271 -14.80 2.61 22.61
N ILE A 272 -15.18 2.08 23.77
CA ILE A 272 -16.32 2.60 24.52
C ILE A 272 -15.75 3.61 25.53
N GLU A 273 -15.82 4.90 25.21
CA GLU A 273 -15.45 5.93 26.18
C GLU A 273 -16.36 5.84 27.40
N GLY A 274 -15.77 5.59 28.58
CA GLY A 274 -16.51 5.65 29.84
C GLY A 274 -16.13 4.68 30.94
N VAL A 275 -14.86 4.28 31.13
CA VAL A 275 -14.36 3.88 32.47
C VAL A 275 -12.89 4.26 32.63
N ALA A 276 -12.56 5.54 32.42
CA ALA A 276 -11.43 6.14 33.11
C ALA A 276 -11.87 6.42 34.56
N SER A 277 -11.95 5.35 35.35
CA SER A 277 -12.13 5.42 36.81
C SER A 277 -10.90 4.78 37.42
N ASP A 278 -9.92 5.61 37.76
CA ASP A 278 -8.83 5.37 38.70
C ASP A 278 -8.24 3.94 38.73
N ALA A 279 -7.07 3.78 38.09
CA ALA A 279 -6.09 2.72 38.34
C ALA A 279 -6.40 1.29 37.84
N SER A 280 -6.99 1.11 36.65
CA SER A 280 -7.08 -0.22 36.05
C SER A 280 -6.66 -0.23 34.57
N ASP A 281 -5.65 -1.05 34.24
CA ASP A 281 -5.12 -1.41 32.91
C ASP A 281 -6.14 -2.15 32.02
N VAL A 282 -7.39 -1.67 32.01
CA VAL A 282 -8.52 -2.30 31.35
C VAL A 282 -8.91 -1.45 30.15
N LEU A 283 -8.66 -1.96 28.95
CA LEU A 283 -9.15 -1.37 27.71
C LEU A 283 -10.57 -1.89 27.44
N HIS A 284 -11.51 -0.98 27.13
CA HIS A 284 -12.93 -1.34 26.92
C HIS A 284 -13.38 -0.99 25.51
N TYR A 285 -13.83 -2.01 24.76
CA TYR A 285 -14.26 -1.89 23.38
C TYR A 285 -15.61 -2.55 23.12
N ARG A 286 -16.19 -2.22 21.97
CA ARG A 286 -17.34 -2.90 21.37
C ARG A 286 -16.91 -3.62 20.10
N TRP A 287 -17.33 -4.88 19.97
CA TRP A 287 -17.18 -5.63 18.74
C TRP A 287 -18.22 -5.19 17.69
N THR A 288 -17.80 -4.97 16.45
CA THR A 288 -18.68 -4.41 15.39
C THR A 288 -18.95 -5.34 14.21
N ARG A 289 -18.35 -6.54 14.18
CA ARG A 289 -18.58 -7.54 13.12
C ARG A 289 -19.75 -8.47 13.41
#